data_AF-A0A7G2N433-F1
#
_entry.id   AF-A0A7G2N433-F1
#
_cell.length_a   1.000
_cell.length_b   1.000
_cell.length_c   1.000
_cell.angle_alpha   90.00
_cell.angle_beta   90.00
_cell.angle_gamma   90.00
#
_symmetry.space_group_name_H-M   'P 1'
#
loop_
_entity.id
_entity.type
_entity.pdbx_description
1 polymer ?
#
loop_
_entity_poly.entity_id
_entity_poly.type
_entity_poly.pdbx_seq_one_letter_code
_entity_poly.pdbx_strand_id
1 'polypeptide(L)'
;MIVNFIGENIPEGADRAWFDRFNFEDPYSGASKFTQSKWAIDREHGIFLTYLNGPGRKIPEERPAFYVLGFKDGTVIRLELFSYYQMFRKSSELGMFTYYVEHAYIPAGVSYSDEELREMIEKGWTTFVEYEARGTLGDDQHLVFADDCIQRRQD
;
A
#
# COMPACT_ATOMS: atom_id res chain seq x y z
N MET A 1 -4.78 15.45 9.46
CA MET A 1 -3.54 15.06 10.21
C MET A 1 -2.33 15.22 9.29
N ILE A 2 -1.13 15.60 9.77
CA ILE A 2 0.07 15.61 8.90
C ILE A 2 0.81 14.30 9.10
N VAL A 3 0.92 13.49 8.05
CA VAL A 3 1.71 12.25 8.08
C VAL A 3 3.06 12.40 7.37
N ASN A 4 4.08 11.75 7.92
CA ASN A 4 5.45 11.77 7.44
C ASN A 4 6.04 10.37 7.39
N PHE A 5 5.83 9.69 6.27
CA PHE A 5 6.31 8.34 6.05
C PHE A 5 7.81 8.32 5.70
N ILE A 6 8.51 7.33 6.22
CA ILE A 6 9.86 6.95 5.80
C ILE A 6 9.87 5.52 5.29
N GLY A 7 10.58 5.28 4.19
CA GLY A 7 10.81 3.93 3.66
C GLY A 7 12.03 3.30 4.30
N GLU A 8 11.87 2.11 4.88
CA GLU A 8 12.95 1.39 5.54
C GLU A 8 12.71 -0.13 5.58
N ASN A 9 13.78 -0.87 5.85
CA ASN A 9 13.65 -2.26 6.27
C ASN A 9 13.08 -2.27 7.68
N ILE A 10 12.14 -3.19 7.95
CA ILE A 10 11.57 -3.41 9.27
C ILE A 10 12.70 -3.81 10.22
N PRO A 11 13.05 -3.00 11.23
CA PRO A 11 14.14 -3.32 12.14
C PRO A 11 13.84 -4.54 13.00
N GLU A 12 14.87 -5.33 13.30
CA GLU A 12 14.77 -6.43 14.26
C GLU A 12 14.41 -5.91 15.67
N GLY A 13 13.87 -6.80 16.50
CA GLY A 13 13.48 -6.48 17.88
C GLY A 13 12.04 -5.96 17.99
N ALA A 14 11.85 -4.77 18.59
CA ALA A 14 10.53 -4.28 18.95
C ALA A 14 9.61 -4.01 17.74
N ASP A 15 10.18 -3.50 16.65
CA ASP A 15 9.47 -3.19 15.41
C ASP A 15 9.04 -4.48 14.69
N ARG A 16 9.96 -5.43 14.53
CA ARG A 16 9.65 -6.77 14.01
C ARG A 16 8.57 -7.46 14.83
N ALA A 17 8.71 -7.50 16.14
CA ALA A 17 7.71 -8.09 17.03
C ALA A 17 6.36 -7.34 17.00
N TRP A 18 6.35 -6.05 16.66
CA TRP A 18 5.11 -5.31 16.44
C TRP A 18 4.46 -5.67 15.11
N PHE A 19 5.22 -5.72 14.02
CA PHE A 19 4.74 -6.15 12.72
C PHE A 19 4.19 -7.60 12.76
N ASP A 20 4.89 -8.51 13.42
CA ASP A 20 4.52 -9.92 13.45
C ASP A 20 3.21 -10.17 14.24
N ARG A 21 2.80 -9.25 15.14
CA ARG A 21 1.54 -9.34 15.89
C ARG A 21 0.29 -9.28 15.00
N PHE A 22 0.39 -8.67 13.81
CA PHE A 22 -0.73 -8.58 12.89
C PHE A 22 -1.01 -9.91 12.16
N ASN A 23 -0.04 -10.83 12.13
CA ASN A 23 -0.18 -12.17 11.56
C ASN A 23 -0.80 -12.15 10.14
N PHE A 24 -0.27 -11.30 9.26
CA PHE A 24 -0.80 -11.16 7.90
C PHE A 24 -0.66 -12.46 7.11
N GLU A 25 -1.75 -12.85 6.47
CA GLU A 25 -1.79 -13.94 5.49
C GLU A 25 -1.59 -13.39 4.08
N ASP A 26 -1.00 -14.18 3.19
CA ASP A 26 -0.93 -13.85 1.78
C ASP A 26 -2.34 -13.93 1.16
N PRO A 27 -2.94 -12.80 0.74
CA PRO A 27 -4.32 -12.79 0.22
C PRO A 27 -4.44 -13.42 -1.16
N TYR A 28 -3.32 -13.60 -1.89
CA TYR A 28 -3.32 -14.18 -3.23
C TYR A 28 -3.12 -15.69 -3.20
N SER A 29 -2.17 -16.18 -2.40
CA SER A 29 -1.84 -17.61 -2.34
C SER A 29 -2.49 -18.36 -1.17
N GLY A 30 -3.03 -17.65 -0.19
CA GLY A 30 -3.55 -18.23 1.06
C GLY A 30 -2.44 -18.79 1.98
N ALA A 31 -1.17 -18.51 1.68
CA ALA A 31 -0.06 -18.95 2.50
C ALA A 31 -0.01 -18.17 3.83
N SER A 32 0.07 -18.89 4.94
CA SER A 32 0.11 -18.33 6.30
C SER A 32 1.46 -17.75 6.70
N LYS A 33 2.51 -17.92 5.88
CA LYS A 33 3.84 -17.38 6.14
C LYS A 33 4.17 -16.28 5.14
N PHE A 34 3.59 -15.12 5.36
CA PHE A 34 3.98 -13.91 4.65
C PHE A 34 5.22 -13.30 5.33
N THR A 35 6.37 -13.33 4.65
CA THR A 35 7.59 -12.69 5.14
C THR A 35 7.84 -11.40 4.38
N GLN A 36 7.49 -10.28 5.00
CA GLN A 36 7.87 -8.96 4.54
C GLN A 36 9.03 -8.43 5.36
N SER A 37 9.94 -7.71 4.72
CA SER A 37 11.10 -7.11 5.37
C SER A 37 11.12 -5.59 5.26
N LYS A 38 10.17 -4.97 4.55
CA LYS A 38 10.14 -3.53 4.30
C LYS A 38 8.76 -2.93 4.54
N TRP A 39 8.74 -1.65 4.89
CA TRP A 39 7.53 -0.85 5.03
C TRP A 39 7.80 0.61 4.67
N ALA A 40 6.73 1.37 4.47
CA ALA A 40 6.74 2.80 4.72
C ALA A 40 6.11 3.02 6.09
N ILE A 41 6.75 3.79 6.97
CA ILE A 41 6.26 4.00 8.32
C ILE A 41 6.26 5.48 8.70
N ASP A 42 5.15 5.95 9.25
CA ASP A 42 5.08 7.14 10.06
C ASP A 42 5.30 6.73 11.53
N ARG A 43 6.50 7.02 12.03
CA ARG A 43 6.94 6.65 13.38
C ARG A 43 6.22 7.43 14.47
N GLU A 44 5.85 8.68 14.20
CA GLU A 44 5.19 9.57 15.16
C GLU A 44 3.78 9.07 15.46
N HIS A 45 3.04 8.72 14.41
CA HIS A 45 1.65 8.26 14.51
C HIS A 45 1.52 6.75 14.66
N GLY A 46 2.60 5.98 14.44
CA GLY A 46 2.58 4.52 14.50
C GLY A 46 1.73 3.91 13.39
N ILE A 47 1.84 4.46 12.19
CA ILE A 47 1.10 4.04 11.00
C ILE A 47 2.11 3.47 10.01
N PHE A 48 1.86 2.30 9.45
CA PHE A 48 2.71 1.73 8.41
C PHE A 48 1.90 1.29 7.21
N LEU A 49 2.53 1.36 6.03
CA LEU A 49 2.04 0.76 4.81
C LEU A 49 3.03 -0.31 4.34
N THR A 50 2.53 -1.48 3.97
CA THR A 50 3.36 -2.48 3.31
C THR A 50 2.58 -3.31 2.30
N TYR A 51 3.32 -3.88 1.36
CA TYR A 51 2.82 -4.83 0.37
C TYR A 51 2.59 -6.21 1.02
N LEU A 52 1.50 -6.89 0.65
CA LEU A 52 1.09 -8.22 1.15
C LEU A 52 1.21 -9.38 0.14
N ASN A 53 1.54 -9.09 -1.12
CA ASN A 53 1.59 -10.00 -2.29
C ASN A 53 0.53 -9.67 -3.37
N GLY A 54 0.62 -10.31 -4.54
CA GLY A 54 -0.28 -10.11 -5.69
C GLY A 54 0.46 -9.86 -7.02
N PRO A 55 -0.01 -10.42 -8.14
CA PRO A 55 0.70 -10.35 -9.42
C PRO A 55 0.73 -8.94 -10.05
N GLY A 56 -0.18 -8.04 -9.65
CA GLY A 56 -0.25 -6.66 -10.16
C GLY A 56 0.97 -5.77 -9.85
N ARG A 57 1.98 -6.29 -9.14
CA ARG A 57 3.19 -5.57 -8.74
C ARG A 57 4.22 -5.35 -9.87
N LYS A 58 4.24 -6.18 -10.92
CA LYS A 58 5.37 -6.21 -11.89
C LYS A 58 5.00 -6.08 -13.35
N ILE A 59 3.73 -6.33 -13.69
CA ILE A 59 3.23 -6.33 -15.06
C ILE A 59 1.83 -5.73 -14.98
N PRO A 60 1.43 -4.86 -15.92
CA PRO A 60 0.04 -4.44 -16.03
C PRO A 60 -0.81 -5.69 -16.26
N GLU A 61 -1.47 -6.14 -15.21
CA GLU A 61 -2.31 -7.33 -15.22
C GLU A 61 -3.67 -6.94 -14.61
N GLU A 62 -4.74 -7.55 -15.12
CA GLU A 62 -6.10 -7.42 -14.56
C GLU A 62 -6.23 -8.16 -13.22
N ARG A 63 -5.17 -8.14 -12.40
CA ARG A 63 -5.08 -8.85 -11.13
C ARG A 63 -4.47 -7.92 -10.06
N PRO A 64 -5.00 -7.94 -8.83
CA PRO A 64 -4.62 -6.98 -7.82
C PRO A 64 -3.22 -7.22 -7.25
N ALA A 65 -2.57 -6.14 -6.84
CA ALA A 65 -1.53 -6.08 -5.84
C ALA A 65 -2.17 -5.68 -4.50
N PHE A 66 -1.91 -6.44 -3.45
CA PHE A 66 -2.50 -6.21 -2.13
C PHE A 66 -1.52 -5.47 -1.23
N TYR A 67 -2.05 -4.48 -0.49
CA TYR A 67 -1.32 -3.73 0.51
C TYR A 67 -2.14 -3.67 1.80
N VAL A 68 -1.48 -3.26 2.89
CA VAL A 68 -2.16 -2.89 4.13
C VAL A 68 -1.65 -1.56 4.62
N LEU A 69 -2.57 -0.77 5.19
CA LEU A 69 -2.27 0.35 6.06
C LEU A 69 -2.60 -0.09 7.50
N GLY A 70 -1.57 -0.34 8.30
CA GLY A 70 -1.68 -0.81 9.68
C GLY A 70 -1.38 0.30 10.69
N PHE A 71 -2.05 0.23 11.84
CA PHE A 71 -1.96 1.21 12.92
C PHE A 71 -1.49 0.54 14.21
N LYS A 72 -0.80 1.28 15.06
CA LYS A 72 -0.23 0.78 16.33
C LYS A 72 -1.26 0.18 17.28
N ASP A 73 -2.50 0.64 17.22
CA ASP A 73 -3.62 0.14 18.02
C ASP A 73 -4.15 -1.23 17.56
N GLY A 74 -3.64 -1.76 16.44
CA GLY A 74 -4.07 -3.03 15.85
C GLY A 74 -5.06 -2.86 14.69
N THR A 75 -5.49 -1.64 14.38
CA THR A 75 -6.34 -1.38 13.21
C THR A 75 -5.57 -1.72 11.92
N VAL A 76 -6.26 -2.38 10.98
CA VAL A 76 -5.72 -2.74 9.67
C VAL A 76 -6.74 -2.39 8.61
N ILE A 77 -6.31 -1.56 7.66
CA ILE A 77 -7.04 -1.30 6.41
C ILE A 77 -6.39 -2.11 5.30
N ARG A 78 -7.17 -2.96 4.64
CA ARG A 78 -6.71 -3.75 3.50
C ARG A 78 -6.95 -2.97 2.21
N LEU A 79 -5.96 -2.98 1.34
CA LEU A 79 -5.96 -2.24 0.08
C LEU A 79 -5.80 -3.21 -1.09
N GLU A 80 -6.63 -3.05 -2.11
CA GLU A 80 -6.53 -3.74 -3.40
C GLU A 80 -6.21 -2.73 -4.49
N LEU A 81 -5.03 -2.87 -5.09
CA LEU A 81 -4.55 -1.99 -6.13
C LEU A 81 -4.44 -2.74 -7.45
N PHE A 82 -4.98 -2.17 -8.53
CA PHE A 82 -4.84 -2.72 -9.88
C PHE A 82 -3.88 -1.84 -10.68
N SER A 83 -2.97 -2.45 -11.43
CA SER A 83 -2.02 -1.72 -12.27
C SER A 83 -2.45 -1.75 -13.73
N TYR A 84 -2.49 -0.57 -14.35
CA TYR A 84 -2.71 -0.41 -15.77
C TYR A 84 -1.50 0.30 -16.38
N TYR A 85 -1.01 -0.22 -17.50
CA TYR A 85 0.02 0.43 -18.30
C TYR A 85 -0.65 1.09 -19.50
N GLN A 86 -0.74 2.42 -19.46
CA GLN A 86 -1.25 3.17 -20.60
C GLN A 86 -0.09 3.50 -21.54
N MET A 87 -0.12 2.90 -22.74
CA MET A 87 0.79 3.30 -23.83
C MET A 87 0.27 4.60 -24.46
N PHE A 88 1.00 5.69 -24.31
CA PHE A 88 0.69 6.93 -25.04
C PHE A 88 1.08 6.77 -26.51
N ARG A 89 0.13 7.05 -27.43
CA ARG A 89 0.29 6.87 -28.88
C ARG A 89 1.24 7.88 -29.56
N LYS A 90 1.81 8.84 -28.84
CA LYS A 90 2.74 9.83 -29.39
C LYS A 90 4.16 9.57 -28.88
N SER A 91 5.05 9.34 -29.84
CA SER A 91 6.44 8.97 -29.69
C SER A 91 7.27 10.01 -28.92
N SER A 92 7.44 9.78 -27.61
CA SER A 92 8.59 10.17 -26.78
C SER A 92 8.30 10.03 -25.28
N GLU A 93 7.03 9.87 -24.89
CA GLU A 93 6.63 9.66 -23.50
C GLU A 93 6.58 8.16 -23.21
N LEU A 94 7.53 7.69 -22.41
CA LEU A 94 7.51 6.35 -21.82
C LEU A 94 6.14 6.16 -21.13
N GLY A 95 5.52 4.98 -21.28
CA GLY A 95 4.21 4.73 -20.68
C GLY A 95 4.25 4.87 -19.16
N MET A 96 3.20 5.43 -18.57
CA MET A 96 3.09 5.66 -17.14
C MET A 96 2.44 4.44 -16.48
N PHE A 97 3.09 3.89 -15.47
CA PHE A 97 2.50 2.83 -14.64
C PHE A 97 1.52 3.48 -13.66
N THR A 98 0.23 3.27 -13.87
CA THR A 98 -0.81 3.82 -12.99
C THR A 98 -1.42 2.70 -12.16
N TYR A 99 -1.37 2.85 -10.84
CA TYR A 99 -2.03 1.99 -9.88
C TYR A 99 -3.33 2.64 -9.43
N TYR A 100 -4.41 1.88 -9.47
CA TYR A 100 -5.72 2.30 -9.01
C TYR A 100 -6.04 1.61 -7.71
N VAL A 101 -6.28 2.38 -6.65
CA VAL A 101 -6.87 1.88 -5.41
C VAL A 101 -8.35 1.64 -5.71
N GLU A 102 -8.70 0.39 -6.01
CA GLU A 102 -10.08 -0.01 -6.28
C GLU A 102 -10.84 -0.22 -4.97
N HIS A 103 -10.20 -0.84 -3.99
CA HIS A 103 -10.82 -1.13 -2.70
C HIS A 103 -9.89 -0.79 -1.53
N ALA A 104 -10.41 -0.02 -0.58
CA ALA A 104 -9.84 0.20 0.73
C ALA A 104 -10.89 -0.21 1.78
N TYR A 105 -10.72 -1.39 2.38
CA TYR A 105 -11.67 -1.95 3.34
C TYR A 105 -11.42 -1.35 4.72
N ILE A 106 -12.30 -0.45 5.14
CA ILE A 106 -12.18 0.25 6.42
C ILE A 106 -12.97 -0.50 7.49
N PRO A 107 -12.31 -1.01 8.55
CA PRO A 107 -13.00 -1.60 9.68
C PRO A 107 -13.98 -0.62 10.34
N ALA A 108 -14.97 -1.16 11.03
CA ALA A 108 -15.87 -0.34 11.83
C ALA A 108 -15.13 0.37 12.97
N GLY A 109 -15.63 1.52 13.38
CA GLY A 109 -15.04 2.34 14.45
C GLY A 109 -13.84 3.21 14.03
N VAL A 110 -13.38 3.13 12.77
CA VAL A 110 -12.31 4.02 12.27
C VAL A 110 -12.84 5.44 12.04
N SER A 111 -12.27 6.41 12.76
CA SER A 111 -12.75 7.80 12.80
C SER A 111 -12.10 8.74 11.79
N TYR A 112 -11.07 8.32 11.07
CA TYR A 112 -10.41 9.16 10.04
C TYR A 112 -11.39 9.50 8.92
N SER A 113 -11.29 10.71 8.36
CA SER A 113 -12.08 11.07 7.18
C SER A 113 -11.57 10.33 5.93
N ASP A 114 -12.38 10.30 4.87
CA ASP A 114 -11.99 9.70 3.59
C ASP A 114 -10.78 10.42 2.98
N GLU A 115 -10.71 11.75 3.12
CA GLU A 115 -9.56 12.55 2.68
C GLU A 115 -8.29 12.21 3.47
N GLU A 116 -8.38 12.06 4.80
CA GLU A 116 -7.24 11.67 5.62
C GLU A 116 -6.74 10.27 5.28
N LEU A 117 -7.66 9.33 5.01
CA LEU A 117 -7.33 7.98 4.55
C LEU A 117 -6.62 8.01 3.19
N ARG A 118 -7.13 8.79 2.23
CA ARG A 118 -6.49 8.95 0.91
C ARG A 118 -5.08 9.52 1.05
N GLU A 119 -4.91 10.58 1.84
CA GLU A 119 -3.59 11.18 2.07
C GLU A 119 -2.60 10.18 2.70
N MET A 120 -3.04 9.40 3.69
CA MET A 120 -2.21 8.35 4.31
C MET A 120 -1.81 7.26 3.33
N ILE A 121 -2.77 6.77 2.53
CA ILE A 121 -2.52 5.73 1.53
C ILE A 121 -1.56 6.25 0.46
N GLU A 122 -1.80 7.44 -0.09
CA GLU A 122 -0.99 8.03 -1.17
C GLU A 122 0.46 8.26 -0.73
N LYS A 123 0.66 8.90 0.43
CA LYS A 123 2.00 9.18 0.96
C LYS A 123 2.73 7.90 1.37
N GLY A 124 2.03 6.98 2.04
CA GLY A 124 2.60 5.70 2.46
C GLY A 124 2.99 4.84 1.26
N TRP A 125 2.13 4.75 0.25
CA TRP A 125 2.37 3.96 -0.95
C TRP A 125 3.52 4.53 -1.78
N THR A 126 3.51 5.84 -2.05
CA THR A 126 4.60 6.52 -2.79
C THR A 126 5.94 6.28 -2.11
N THR A 127 5.99 6.49 -0.80
CA THR A 127 7.21 6.25 0.01
C THR A 127 7.69 4.81 -0.07
N PHE A 128 6.75 3.84 0.02
CA PHE A 128 7.08 2.42 -0.04
C PHE A 128 7.64 2.03 -1.42
N VAL A 129 6.97 2.48 -2.48
CA VAL A 129 7.36 2.18 -3.87
C VAL A 129 8.70 2.82 -4.22
N GLU A 130 8.92 4.08 -3.86
CA GLU A 130 10.21 4.73 -4.03
C GLU A 130 11.34 3.99 -3.32
N TYR A 131 11.08 3.54 -2.09
CA TYR A 131 12.06 2.78 -1.31
C TYR A 131 12.35 1.40 -1.92
N GLU A 132 11.32 0.68 -2.36
CA GLU A 132 11.44 -0.60 -3.06
C GLU A 132 12.16 -0.46 -4.41
N ALA A 133 11.92 0.64 -5.12
CA ALA A 133 12.48 0.91 -6.44
C ALA A 133 13.94 1.39 -6.42
N ARG A 134 14.52 1.71 -5.24
CA ARG A 134 15.93 2.11 -5.13
C ARG A 134 16.85 1.05 -5.76
N GLY A 135 17.31 1.32 -6.98
CA GLY A 135 18.19 0.43 -7.77
C GLY A 135 17.63 -0.04 -9.11
N THR A 136 16.36 0.26 -9.43
CA THR A 136 15.71 -0.03 -10.71
C THR A 136 15.28 1.27 -11.39
N LEU A 137 15.59 1.43 -12.68
CA LEU A 137 15.31 2.63 -13.47
C LEU A 137 13.80 2.97 -13.47
N GLY A 138 13.46 4.17 -12.98
CA GLY A 138 12.93 5.25 -13.83
C GLY A 138 11.51 5.19 -14.38
N ASP A 139 10.65 4.28 -13.92
CA ASP A 139 9.23 4.36 -14.29
C ASP A 139 8.49 5.27 -13.29
N ASP A 140 7.99 6.41 -13.78
CA ASP A 140 7.09 7.28 -13.05
C ASP A 140 5.82 6.46 -12.73
N GLN A 141 5.71 6.06 -11.46
CA GLN A 141 4.58 5.32 -10.92
C GLN A 141 3.60 6.28 -10.28
N HIS A 142 2.33 6.19 -10.67
CA HIS A 142 1.27 7.08 -10.21
C HIS A 142 0.20 6.29 -9.47
N LEU A 143 -0.36 6.86 -8.40
CA LEU A 143 -1.50 6.29 -7.68
C LEU A 143 -2.76 7.11 -7.94
N VAL A 144 -3.85 6.43 -8.27
CA VAL A 144 -5.19 7.01 -8.47
C VAL A 144 -6.16 6.30 -7.55
N PHE A 145 -7.17 7.01 -7.04
CA PHE A 145 -8.27 6.41 -6.29
C PHE A 145 -9.47 6.26 -7.21
N ALA A 146 -10.05 5.06 -7.27
CA ALA A 146 -11.31 4.85 -7.97
C ALA A 146 -12.45 5.60 -7.25
N ASP A 147 -13.54 5.86 -7.98
CA ASP A 147 -14.77 6.36 -7.37
C ASP A 147 -15.29 5.33 -6.36
N ASP A 148 -15.75 5.79 -5.19
CA ASP A 148 -16.26 4.96 -4.10
C ASP A 148 -15.28 3.85 -3.58
N CYS A 149 -13.96 4.03 -3.77
CA CYS A 149 -12.96 3.03 -3.37
C CYS A 149 -12.89 2.78 -1.86
N ILE A 150 -13.34 3.73 -1.03
CA ILE A 150 -13.33 3.60 0.43
C ILE A 150 -14.59 2.88 0.89
N GLN A 151 -14.41 1.64 1.32
CA GLN A 151 -15.51 0.75 1.72
C GLN A 151 -15.55 0.63 3.24
N ARG A 152 -16.40 1.45 3.87
CA ARG A 152 -16.60 1.43 5.32
C ARG A 152 -17.56 0.33 5.71
N ARG A 153 -17.15 -0.54 6.64
CA ARG A 153 -18.07 -1.48 7.27
C ARG A 153 -19.01 -0.71 8.20
N GLN A 154 -20.32 -0.82 7.96
CA GLN A 154 -21.35 -0.34 8.88
C GLN A 154 -21.53 -1.39 9.99
N ASP A 155 -21.55 -0.93 11.24
CA ASP A 155 -21.88 -1.74 12.42
C ASP A 155 -23.37 -2.15 12.44
#